data_AF-A0A969UPV9-F1
#
_entry.id   AF-A0A969UPV9-F1
#
_cell.length_a   1.000
_cell.length_b   1.000
_cell.length_c   1.000
_cell.angle_alpha   90.00
_cell.angle_beta   90.00
_cell.angle_gamma   90.00
#
_symmetry.space_group_name_H-M   'P 1'
#
loop_
_entity.id
_entity.type
_entity.pdbx_description
1 polymer ?
#
loop_
_entity_poly.entity_id
_entity_poly.type
_entity_poly.pdbx_seq_one_letter_code
_entity_poly.pdbx_strand_id
1 'polypeptide(L)' 'MASFDTLENQATELKAQAARERARADENLKKALEDLERLIRQYEEGLTVCPQIKALMIEHPSFKECYPRYWNLCAL' A
#
# COMPACT_ATOMS: atom_id res chain seq x y z
N MET A 1 -8.57 -26.05 -7.00
CA MET A 1 -9.45 -25.08 -6.32
C MET A 1 -8.55 -23.94 -5.83
N ALA A 2 -8.29 -22.95 -6.69
CA ALA A 2 -7.36 -21.84 -6.43
C ALA A 2 -7.78 -20.66 -7.30
N SER A 3 -8.78 -19.87 -6.89
CA SER A 3 -9.29 -18.79 -7.75
C SER A 3 -9.91 -17.61 -7.00
N PHE A 4 -9.63 -17.42 -5.71
CA PHE A 4 -10.06 -16.21 -5.00
C PHE A 4 -8.86 -15.34 -4.58
N ASP A 5 -7.82 -15.97 -4.03
CA ASP A 5 -6.56 -15.30 -3.64
C ASP A 5 -5.84 -14.63 -4.81
N THR A 6 -5.90 -15.24 -6.00
CA THR A 6 -5.22 -14.75 -7.20
C THR A 6 -5.89 -13.49 -7.78
N LEU A 7 -7.20 -13.34 -7.59
CA LEU A 7 -7.96 -12.18 -8.09
C LEU A 7 -7.75 -10.95 -7.20
N GLU A 8 -7.71 -11.13 -5.87
CA GLU A 8 -7.36 -10.03 -4.97
C GLU A 8 -5.90 -9.58 -5.14
N ASN A 9 -4.97 -10.52 -5.35
CA ASN A 9 -3.59 -10.17 -5.64
C ASN A 9 -3.45 -9.45 -6.99
N GLN A 10 -4.13 -9.90 -8.05
CA GLN A 10 -4.12 -9.19 -9.33
C GLN A 10 -4.78 -7.81 -9.26
N ALA A 11 -5.86 -7.65 -8.50
CA ALA A 11 -6.48 -6.35 -8.28
C ALA A 11 -5.57 -5.40 -7.49
N THR A 12 -4.81 -5.93 -6.54
CA THR A 12 -3.81 -5.18 -5.76
C THR A 12 -2.64 -4.76 -6.65
N GLU A 13 -2.14 -5.66 -7.50
CA GLU A 13 -1.08 -5.36 -8.47
C GLU A 13 -1.51 -4.35 -9.54
N LEU A 14 -2.72 -4.48 -10.09
CA LEU A 14 -3.27 -3.54 -11.06
C LEU A 14 -3.49 -2.14 -10.46
N LYS A 15 -3.95 -2.07 -9.21
CA LYS A 15 -4.10 -0.80 -8.49
C LYS A 15 -2.75 -0.19 -8.12
N ALA A 16 -1.77 -1.01 -7.73
CA ALA A 16 -0.40 -0.56 -7.52
C ALA A 16 0.21 -0.04 -8.83
N GLN A 17 -0.08 -0.67 -9.98
CA GLN A 17 0.30 -0.17 -11.30
C GLN A 17 -0.36 1.16 -11.64
N ALA A 18 -1.67 1.31 -11.42
CA ALA A 18 -2.38 2.56 -11.66
C ALA A 18 -1.87 3.70 -10.75
N ALA A 19 -1.55 3.39 -9.50
CA ALA A 19 -0.92 4.32 -8.57
C ALA A 19 0.50 4.69 -9.01
N ARG A 20 1.29 3.73 -9.52
CA ARG A 20 2.63 3.97 -10.10
C ARG A 20 2.57 4.82 -11.38
N GLU A 21 1.56 4.63 -12.23
CA GLU A 21 1.35 5.44 -13.43
C GLU A 21 0.91 6.87 -13.08
N ARG A 22 0.04 7.06 -12.09
CA ARG A 22 -0.29 8.40 -11.56
C ARG A 22 0.92 9.05 -10.88
N ALA A 23 1.74 8.26 -10.18
CA ALA A 23 2.97 8.72 -9.53
C ALA A 23 4.11 9.04 -10.51
N ARG A 24 4.04 8.65 -11.79
CA ARG A 24 5.01 9.09 -12.81
C ARG A 24 4.97 10.60 -13.08
N ALA A 25 3.87 11.26 -12.73
CA ALA A 25 3.74 12.72 -12.82
C ALA A 25 4.27 13.45 -11.57
N ASP A 26 4.44 12.77 -10.44
CA ASP A 26 4.84 13.34 -9.15
C ASP A 26 5.91 12.47 -8.49
N GLU A 27 7.18 12.90 -8.61
CA GLU A 27 8.35 12.19 -8.06
C GLU A 27 8.22 11.94 -6.54
N ASN A 28 7.52 12.82 -5.82
CA ASN A 28 7.19 12.68 -4.41
C ASN A 28 6.23 11.51 -4.13
N LEU A 29 5.23 11.31 -4.98
CA LEU A 29 4.24 10.24 -4.82
C LEU A 29 4.86 8.86 -5.07
N LYS A 30 5.80 8.79 -6.02
CA LYS A 30 6.55 7.56 -6.31
C LYS A 30 7.37 7.15 -5.09
N LYS A 31 8.10 8.10 -4.51
CA LYS A 31 8.94 7.85 -3.33
C LYS A 31 8.11 7.43 -2.12
N ALA A 32 6.96 8.07 -1.91
CA ALA A 32 6.04 7.69 -0.86
C ALA A 32 5.45 6.28 -1.07
N LEU A 33 5.14 5.90 -2.31
CA LEU A 33 4.65 4.55 -2.63
C LEU A 33 5.72 3.47 -2.39
N GLU A 34 6.97 3.73 -2.76
CA GLU A 34 8.10 2.84 -2.43
C GLU A 34 8.33 2.71 -0.91
N ASP A 35 8.20 3.81 -0.18
CA ASP A 35 8.30 3.81 1.29
C ASP A 35 7.15 2.99 1.91
N LEU A 36 5.93 3.14 1.39
CA LEU A 36 4.77 2.35 1.80
C LEU A 36 4.98 0.85 1.58
N GLU A 37 5.46 0.45 0.39
CA GLU A 37 5.76 -0.96 0.08
C GLU A 37 6.83 -1.52 1.02
N ARG A 38 7.85 -0.73 1.34
CA ARG A 38 8.89 -1.11 2.30
C ARG A 38 8.33 -1.28 3.72
N LEU A 39 7.43 -0.39 4.15
CA LEU A 39 6.78 -0.50 5.46
C LEU A 39 5.82 -1.69 5.52
N ILE A 40 5.05 -1.94 4.47
CA ILE A 40 4.18 -3.12 4.38
C ILE A 40 5.01 -4.40 4.52
N ARG A 41 6.13 -4.51 3.82
CA ARG A 41 7.01 -5.68 3.92
C ARG A 41 7.57 -5.87 5.33
N GLN A 42 8.01 -4.78 5.96
CA GLN A 42 8.47 -4.81 7.36
C GLN A 42 7.35 -5.24 8.31
N TYR A 43 6.11 -4.81 8.07
CA TYR A 43 4.95 -5.26 8.84
C TYR A 43 4.70 -6.77 8.67
N GLU A 44 4.81 -7.30 7.46
CA GLU A 44 4.70 -8.74 7.19
C GLU A 44 5.84 -9.55 7.83
N GLU A 45 7.03 -8.94 7.99
CA GLU A 45 8.14 -9.50 8.76
C GLU A 45 7.94 -9.41 10.29
N GLY A 46 6.83 -8.85 10.75
CA GLY A 46 6.47 -8.75 12.17
C GLY A 46 7.02 -7.50 12.88
N LEU A 47 7.51 -6.49 12.14
CA LEU A 47 7.99 -5.24 12.71
C LEU A 47 6.84 -4.28 13.01
N THR A 48 6.99 -3.48 14.08
CA THR A 48 5.98 -2.51 14.52
C THR A 48 6.03 -1.22 13.70
N VAL A 49 5.64 -1.31 12.43
CA VAL A 49 5.67 -0.18 11.47
C VAL A 49 4.28 0.37 11.12
N CYS A 50 3.22 -0.16 11.76
CA CYS A 50 1.86 0.35 11.62
C CYS A 50 1.66 1.86 11.79
N PRO A 51 2.28 2.56 12.78
CA PRO A 51 2.14 4.00 12.88
C PRO A 51 2.73 4.74 11.67
N GLN A 52 3.81 4.21 11.08
CA GLN A 52 4.45 4.79 9.89
C GLN A 52 3.59 4.57 8.64
N ILE A 53 3.03 3.37 8.47
CA ILE A 53 2.07 3.06 7.40
C ILE A 53 0.87 4.01 7.49
N LYS A 54 0.32 4.21 8.69
CA LYS A 54 -0.80 5.13 8.91
C LYS A 54 -0.44 6.58 8.62
N ALA A 55 0.71 7.07 9.10
CA ALA A 55 1.16 8.43 8.84
C ALA A 55 1.22 8.69 7.34
N LEU A 56 1.84 7.77 6.60
CA LEU A 56 2.01 7.89 5.16
C LEU A 56 0.67 7.82 4.41
N MET A 57 -0.29 7.02 4.88
CA MET A 57 -1.66 6.97 4.34
C MET A 57 -2.51 8.20 4.70
N ILE A 58 -2.22 8.90 5.80
CA ILE A 58 -2.88 10.16 6.17
C ILE A 58 -2.35 11.29 5.29
N GLU A 59 -1.03 11.35 5.08
CA GLU A 59 -0.39 12.33 4.20
C GLU A 59 -0.80 12.12 2.73
N HIS A 60 -1.02 10.87 2.33
CA HIS A 60 -1.42 10.51 0.97
C HIS A 60 -2.71 9.66 0.99
N PRO A 61 -3.90 10.28 1.04
CA PRO A 61 -5.18 9.57 1.11
C PRO A 61 -5.42 8.61 -0.07
N SER A 62 -4.81 8.88 -1.22
CA SER A 62 -4.81 7.97 -2.39
C SER A 62 -4.29 6.57 -2.06
N PHE A 63 -3.38 6.45 -1.10
CA PHE A 63 -2.85 5.15 -0.66
C PHE A 63 -3.82 4.39 0.22
N LYS A 64 -4.68 5.07 0.97
CA LYS A 64 -5.75 4.42 1.75
C LYS A 64 -6.75 3.71 0.83
N GLU A 65 -7.04 4.29 -0.34
CA GLU A 65 -7.89 3.67 -1.36
C GLU A 65 -7.21 2.47 -2.04
N CYS A 66 -5.89 2.54 -2.22
CA CYS A 66 -5.11 1.46 -2.83
C CYS A 66 -4.84 0.30 -1.86
N TYR A 67 -4.62 0.59 -0.57
CA TYR A 67 -4.21 -0.34 0.46
C TYR A 67 -5.13 -0.32 1.70
N PRO A 68 -6.46 -0.48 1.53
CA PRO A 68 -7.41 -0.40 2.64
C PRO A 68 -7.20 -1.51 3.68
N ARG A 69 -6.62 -2.65 3.27
CA ARG A 69 -6.31 -3.78 4.16
C ARG A 69 -5.32 -3.37 5.25
N TYR A 70 -4.21 -2.73 4.89
CA TYR A 70 -3.18 -2.32 5.86
C TYR A 70 -3.64 -1.16 6.72
N TRP A 71 -4.48 -0.26 6.19
CA TRP A 71 -5.14 0.77 7.00
C TRP A 71 -5.97 0.15 8.12
N ASN A 72 -6.80 -0.86 7.81
CA ASN A 72 -7.64 -1.54 8.79
C ASN A 72 -6.83 -2.43 9.74
N LEU A 73 -5.81 -3.14 9.25
CA LEU A 73 -4.95 -3.98 10.09
C LEU A 73 -4.13 -3.14 11.09
N CYS A 74 -3.68 -1.96 10.67
CA CYS A 74 -2.99 -1.02 11.55
C CYS A 74 -3.93 -0.14 12.38
N ALA A 75 -5.26 -0.29 12.23
CA ALA A 75 -6.27 0.43 13.01
C ALA A 75 -6.50 -0.14 14.42
N LEU A 76 -6.02 -1.37 14.67
CA LEU A 76 -6.12 -2.11 15.93
C LEU A 76 -5.00 -1.78 16.92
#